data_AF-A0A7Y8XZB0-F1
#
_entry.id   AF-A0A7Y8XZB0-F1
#
_cell.length_a   1.000
_cell.length_b   1.000
_cell.length_c   1.000
_cell.angle_alpha   90.00
_cell.angle_beta   90.00
_cell.angle_gamma   90.00
#
_symmetry.space_group_name_H-M   'P 1'
#
loop_
_entity.id
_entity.type
_entity.pdbx_description
1 polymer ?
#
loop_
_entity_poly.entity_id
_entity_poly.type
_entity_poly.pdbx_seq_one_letter_code
_entity_poly.pdbx_strand_id
1 'polypeptide(L)'
;MSEFTFLHRMSVAGIRDYIITHRIDQGDTLVLNPHDFEHLIQDMKNSAEGIPDIPVKILNVIVTQDSTDTVPIGKVQIVKNEKF
;
A
#
# COMPACT_ATOMS: atom_id res chain seq x y z
N MET A 1 10.41 0.73 -16.93
CA MET A 1 9.98 1.97 -16.26
C MET A 1 8.89 1.58 -15.28
N SER A 2 9.00 1.98 -14.02
CA SER A 2 7.94 1.72 -13.03
C SER A 2 6.77 2.66 -13.30
N GLU A 3 5.55 2.14 -13.29
CA GLU A 3 4.32 2.92 -13.43
C GLU A 3 3.83 3.35 -12.04
N PHE A 4 3.65 4.66 -11.83
CA PHE A 4 3.19 5.23 -10.56
C PHE A 4 1.79 5.81 -10.72
N THR A 5 0.88 5.40 -9.85
CA THR A 5 -0.51 5.87 -9.89
C THR A 5 -0.83 6.70 -8.66
N PHE A 6 -1.63 7.76 -8.82
CA PHE A 6 -2.05 8.62 -7.72
C PHE A 6 -3.10 7.94 -6.86
N LEU A 7 -2.96 8.06 -5.54
CA LEU A 7 -3.92 7.53 -4.57
C LEU A 7 -4.63 8.69 -3.89
N HIS A 8 -5.95 8.80 -4.12
CA HIS A 8 -6.75 9.94 -3.69
C HIS A 8 -6.78 10.17 -2.17
N ARG A 9 -6.62 9.11 -1.37
CA ARG A 9 -6.62 9.19 0.09
C ARG A 9 -5.70 8.14 0.70
N MET A 10 -4.60 8.58 1.30
CA MET A 10 -3.67 7.70 2.01
C MET A 10 -4.25 7.28 3.36
N SER A 11 -5.02 6.18 3.34
CA SER A 11 -5.70 5.59 4.50
C SER A 11 -5.99 4.12 4.21
N VAL A 12 -6.27 3.30 5.21
CA VAL A 12 -6.64 1.88 5.01
C VAL A 12 -7.81 1.73 4.04
N ALA A 13 -8.86 2.54 4.20
CA ALA A 13 -10.02 2.54 3.32
C ALA A 13 -9.64 2.93 1.88
N GLY A 14 -8.85 4.00 1.72
CA GLY A 14 -8.42 4.45 0.39
C GLY A 14 -7.52 3.43 -0.32
N ILE A 15 -6.64 2.74 0.40
CA ILE A 15 -5.81 1.66 -0.14
C ILE A 15 -6.68 0.45 -0.51
N ARG A 16 -7.63 0.07 0.34
CA ARG A 16 -8.59 -1.01 0.05
C ARG A 16 -9.39 -0.71 -1.21
N ASP A 17 -9.93 0.50 -1.33
CA ASP A 17 -10.69 0.93 -2.50
C ASP A 17 -9.82 0.93 -3.76
N TYR A 18 -8.56 1.35 -3.63
CA TYR A 18 -7.58 1.31 -4.72
C TYR A 18 -7.29 -0.13 -5.19
N ILE A 19 -7.05 -1.06 -4.25
CA ILE A 19 -6.84 -2.49 -4.53
C ILE A 19 -8.03 -3.09 -5.29
N ILE A 20 -9.25 -2.82 -4.84
CA ILE A 20 -10.48 -3.32 -5.48
C ILE A 20 -10.63 -2.73 -6.88
N THR A 21 -10.47 -1.41 -7.01
CA THR A 21 -10.66 -0.68 -8.27
C THR A 21 -9.68 -1.15 -9.35
N HIS A 22 -8.43 -1.40 -8.97
CA HIS A 22 -7.37 -1.79 -9.89
C HIS A 22 -7.18 -3.32 -9.98
N ARG A 23 -8.04 -4.10 -9.31
CA ARG A 23 -7.99 -5.57 -9.28
C ARG A 23 -6.58 -6.09 -8.98
N ILE A 24 -5.98 -5.57 -7.92
CA ILE A 24 -4.66 -6.01 -7.47
C ILE A 24 -4.81 -7.40 -6.84
N ASP A 25 -3.97 -8.34 -7.28
CA ASP A 25 -4.15 -9.75 -6.94
C ASP A 25 -3.58 -10.06 -5.56
N GLN A 26 -4.11 -11.12 -4.95
CA GLN A 26 -3.59 -11.60 -3.68
C GLN A 26 -2.14 -12.06 -3.84
N GLY A 27 -1.25 -11.54 -2.99
CA GLY A 27 0.18 -11.81 -3.05
C GLY A 27 0.98 -10.81 -3.88
N ASP A 28 0.33 -9.88 -4.60
CA ASP A 28 1.00 -8.69 -5.13
C ASP A 28 1.44 -7.76 -3.99
N THR A 29 2.35 -6.85 -4.31
CA THR A 29 2.84 -5.85 -3.37
C THR A 29 2.49 -4.43 -3.84
N LEU A 30 1.88 -3.67 -2.95
CA LEU A 30 1.70 -2.23 -3.09
C LEU A 30 2.82 -1.52 -2.34
N VAL A 31 3.64 -0.78 -3.07
CA VAL A 31 4.77 -0.02 -2.55
C VAL A 31 4.36 1.45 -2.44
N LEU A 32 4.51 2.01 -1.24
CA LEU A 32 4.20 3.40 -0.91
C LEU A 32 5.48 4.20 -0.68
N ASN A 33 5.39 5.52 -0.82
CA ASN A 33 6.42 6.40 -0.28
C ASN A 33 6.60 6.16 1.25
N PRO A 34 7.82 6.27 1.83
CA PRO A 34 8.03 6.09 3.26
C PRO A 34 7.15 6.96 4.17
N HIS A 35 6.92 8.22 3.80
CA HIS A 35 6.07 9.13 4.57
C HIS A 35 4.60 8.69 4.54
N ASP A 36 4.13 8.24 3.38
CA ASP A 36 2.77 7.73 3.21
C ASP A 36 2.56 6.42 3.98
N PHE A 37 3.58 5.55 3.99
CA PHE A 37 3.56 4.31 4.76
C PHE A 37 3.52 4.61 6.26
N GLU A 38 4.35 5.53 6.76
CA GLU A 38 4.32 5.92 8.17
C GLU A 38 2.95 6.49 8.57
N HIS A 39 2.39 7.39 7.75
CA HIS A 39 1.05 7.93 7.98
C HIS A 39 0.00 6.83 8.05
N LEU A 40 0.05 5.86 7.14
CA LEU A 40 -0.85 4.70 7.16
C LEU A 40 -0.73 3.89 8.46
N ILE A 41 0.50 3.62 8.92
CA ILE A 41 0.72 2.87 10.18
C ILE A 41 0.18 3.65 11.38
N GLN A 42 0.38 4.97 11.42
CA GLN A 42 -0.16 5.82 12.47
C GLN A 42 -1.70 5.81 12.45
N ASP A 43 -2.31 5.93 11.28
CA ASP A 43 -3.77 5.85 11.11
C ASP A 43 -4.31 4.50 11.59
N MET A 44 -3.66 3.38 11.24
CA MET A 44 -4.05 2.04 11.69
C MET A 44 -4.00 1.93 13.21
N LYS A 45 -2.90 2.40 13.84
CA LYS A 45 -2.75 2.39 15.31
C LYS A 45 -3.79 3.25 16.03
N ASN A 46 -4.18 4.38 15.41
CA ASN A 46 -5.16 5.30 15.97
C ASN A 46 -6.61 4.82 15.73
N SER A 47 -6.81 3.93 14.76
CA SER A 47 -8.09 3.29 14.51
C SER A 47 -8.34 2.15 15.51
N ALA A 48 -9.61 1.85 15.79
CA ALA A 48 -9.98 0.69 16.62
C ALA A 48 -9.66 -0.67 15.97
N GLU A 49 -9.00 -0.69 14.80
CA GLU A 49 -8.60 -1.89 14.07
C GLU A 49 -7.40 -2.62 14.71
N GLY A 50 -6.76 -2.01 15.71
CA GLY A 50 -5.69 -2.65 16.49
C GLY A 50 -4.30 -2.44 15.91
N ILE A 51 -3.31 -3.14 16.48
CA ILE A 51 -1.92 -3.06 16.01
C ILE A 51 -1.84 -3.78 14.65
N PRO A 52 -1.29 -3.14 13.60
CA PRO A 52 -1.18 -3.78 12.30
C PRO A 52 -0.27 -5.02 12.36
N ASP A 53 -0.74 -6.13 11.78
CA ASP A 53 0.08 -7.32 11.54
C ASP A 53 1.26 -6.97 10.62
N ILE A 54 2.43 -7.58 10.86
CA ILE A 54 3.63 -7.40 10.02
C ILE A 54 3.89 -8.70 9.24
N PRO A 55 4.01 -8.67 7.89
CA PRO A 55 3.91 -7.48 7.04
C PRO A 55 2.47 -6.95 6.98
N VAL A 56 2.31 -5.63 6.79
CA VAL A 56 0.99 -5.02 6.65
C VAL A 56 0.30 -5.61 5.43
N LYS A 57 -0.90 -6.15 5.66
CA LYS A 57 -1.72 -6.75 4.62
C LYS A 57 -3.09 -6.09 4.58
N ILE A 58 -3.50 -5.70 3.38
CA ILE A 58 -4.85 -5.21 3.11
C ILE A 58 -5.41 -6.10 1.99
N LEU A 59 -6.49 -6.82 2.27
CA LEU A 59 -7.09 -7.80 1.33
C LEU A 59 -6.08 -8.84 0.77
N ASN A 60 -5.15 -9.31 1.60
CA ASN A 60 -4.04 -10.21 1.22
C ASN A 60 -3.06 -9.64 0.18
N VAL A 61 -3.10 -8.33 -0.10
CA VAL A 61 -2.05 -7.59 -0.79
C VAL A 61 -1.05 -7.09 0.25
N ILE A 62 0.23 -7.28 -0.01
CA ILE A 62 1.31 -6.81 0.88
C ILE A 62 1.46 -5.30 0.67
N VAL A 63 1.46 -4.53 1.76
CA VAL A 63 1.74 -3.09 1.71
C VAL A 63 3.08 -2.83 2.37
N THR A 64 3.98 -2.15 1.65
CA THR A 64 5.34 -1.84 2.14
C THR A 64 5.74 -0.43 1.77
N GLN A 65 6.73 0.10 2.48
CA GLN A 65 7.43 1.32 2.08
C GLN A 65 8.45 1.04 0.98
N ASP A 66 8.68 2.05 0.15
CA ASP A 66 9.75 2.09 -0.83
C ASP A 66 11.11 2.29 -0.13
N SER A 67 12.01 1.34 -0.27
CA SER A 67 13.38 1.44 0.24
C SER A 67 14.34 2.18 -0.69
N THR A 68 13.90 2.57 -1.88
CA THR A 68 14.72 3.15 -2.95
C THR A 68 14.43 4.64 -3.20
N ASP A 69 13.44 5.20 -2.50
CA ASP A 69 13.03 6.61 -2.62
C ASP A 69 12.67 7.04 -4.06
N THR A 70 12.03 6.13 -4.79
CA THR A 70 11.57 6.32 -6.18
C THR A 70 10.07 6.55 -6.29
N VAL A 71 9.26 6.05 -5.34
CA VAL A 71 7.81 6.26 -5.28
C VAL A 71 7.54 7.66 -4.72
N PRO A 72 6.98 8.59 -5.53
CA PRO A 72 6.66 9.92 -5.05
C PRO A 72 5.54 9.91 -4.01
N ILE A 73 5.53 10.91 -3.12
CA ILE A 73 4.44 11.11 -2.14
C ILE A 73 3.08 11.17 -2.84
N GLY A 74 2.07 10.52 -2.25
CA GLY A 74 0.71 10.41 -2.76
C GLY A 74 0.56 9.45 -3.95
N LYS A 75 1.64 8.78 -4.35
CA LYS A 75 1.62 7.77 -5.41
C LYS A 75 1.94 6.39 -4.87
N VAL A 76 1.58 5.39 -5.65
CA VAL A 76 1.85 3.99 -5.37
C VAL A 76 2.46 3.30 -6.58
N GLN A 77 3.26 2.29 -6.31
CA GLN A 77 3.76 1.34 -7.29
C GLN A 77 3.19 -0.04 -6.99
N ILE A 78 2.75 -0.75 -8.03
CA ILE A 78 2.34 -2.15 -7.93
C ILE A 78 3.50 -3.02 -8.40
N VAL A 79 3.95 -3.93 -7.54
CA VAL A 79 4.90 -4.98 -7.88
C VAL A 79 4.12 -6.28 -7.98
N LYS A 80 3.95 -6.75 -9.21
CA LYS A 80 3.25 -8.01 -9.50
C LYS A 80 4.08 -9.19 -9.00
N ASN A 81 3.45 -10.10 -8.28
CA ASN A 81 4.06 -11.37 -7.93
C ASN A 81 3.70 -12.37 -9.03
N GLU A 82 4.58 -12.48 -10.04
CA GLU A 82 4.43 -13.46 -11.09
C GLU A 82 4.54 -14.87 -10.48
N LYS A 83 3.40 -15.51 -10.22
CA LYS A 83 3.37 -16.95 -9.98
C LYS A 83 3.79 -17.62 -11.29
N PHE A 84 5.02 -18.15 -11.32
CA PHE A 84 5.53 -19.00 -12.39
C PHE A 84 4.60 -20.19 -12.66
#